data_AF-A0A3A5VAY2-F1
#
_entry.id   AF-A0A3A5VAY2-F1
#
_cell.length_a   1.000
_cell.length_b   1.000
_cell.length_c   1.000
_cell.angle_alpha   90.00
_cell.angle_beta   90.00
_cell.angle_gamma   90.00
#
_symmetry.space_group_name_H-M   'P 1'
#
loop_
_entity.id
_entity.type
_entity.pdbx_description
1 polymer ?
#
loop_
_entity_poly.entity_id
_entity_poly.type
_entity_poly.pdbx_seq_one_letter_code
_entity_poly.pdbx_strand_id
1 'polypeptide(L)'
;MEELNNLTIVQLKHKLKKHNAKVSGNKSELISRLQKLNEEQFISIEDESVEEGSFIVSQNNSKSEEASDFNQGLNEKITINCSECNRLIKFPNDHSGKINCPYCKNKIIIGQSKSTSNIELLLIASILILAVALFIRSTNLIKYFIFEDVSNYGLICSGTLFLSSIIGMFIEPKNKD
;
A
#
# COMPACT_ATOMS: atom_id res chain seq x y z
N MET A 1 -10.71 16.55 -41.45
CA MET A 1 -10.23 17.22 -40.21
C MET A 1 -11.20 18.24 -39.59
N GLU A 2 -12.32 18.62 -40.24
CA GLU A 2 -13.22 19.69 -39.74
C GLU A 2 -14.36 19.23 -38.78
N GLU A 3 -14.57 17.92 -38.62
CA GLU A 3 -15.74 17.40 -37.90
C GLU A 3 -15.67 17.60 -36.36
N LEU A 4 -14.47 17.80 -35.80
CA LEU A 4 -14.28 17.97 -34.35
C LEU A 4 -14.57 19.38 -33.83
N ASN A 5 -14.40 20.40 -34.67
CA ASN A 5 -14.57 21.80 -34.25
C ASN A 5 -16.04 22.16 -33.97
N ASN A 6 -16.95 21.46 -34.66
CA ASN A 6 -18.40 21.64 -34.56
C ASN A 6 -19.02 20.96 -33.32
N LEU A 7 -18.25 20.15 -32.59
CA LEU A 7 -18.73 19.46 -31.40
C LEU A 7 -18.70 20.36 -30.16
N THR A 8 -19.68 20.14 -29.29
CA THR A 8 -19.73 20.74 -27.97
C THR A 8 -18.68 20.12 -27.05
N ILE A 9 -18.30 20.85 -26.00
CA ILE A 9 -17.31 20.36 -25.01
C ILE A 9 -17.77 19.04 -24.37
N VAL A 10 -19.07 18.86 -24.17
CA VAL A 10 -19.65 17.63 -23.61
C VAL A 10 -19.42 16.45 -24.54
N GLN A 11 -19.65 16.62 -25.85
CA GLN A 11 -19.43 15.58 -26.86
C GLN A 11 -17.93 15.27 -27.03
N LEU A 12 -17.07 16.28 -26.97
CA LEU A 12 -15.61 16.08 -27.02
C LEU A 12 -15.12 15.25 -25.82
N LYS A 13 -15.60 15.56 -24.61
CA LYS A 13 -15.28 14.77 -23.41
C LYS A 13 -15.83 13.35 -23.50
N HIS A 14 -17.02 13.16 -24.06
CA HIS A 14 -17.60 11.84 -24.28
C HIS A 14 -16.76 11.00 -25.25
N LYS A 15 -16.32 11.59 -26.37
CA LYS A 15 -15.41 10.92 -27.32
C LYS A 15 -14.08 10.56 -26.64
N LEU A 16 -13.45 11.49 -25.92
CA LEU A 16 -12.21 11.20 -25.19
C LEU A 16 -12.38 10.08 -24.16
N LYS A 17 -13.53 10.05 -23.45
CA LYS A 17 -13.84 8.98 -22.50
C LYS A 17 -14.01 7.63 -23.19
N LYS A 18 -14.61 7.58 -24.39
CA LYS A 18 -14.71 6.35 -25.19
C LYS A 18 -13.34 5.80 -25.59
N HIS A 19 -12.39 6.68 -25.86
CA HIS A 19 -11.00 6.33 -26.19
C HIS A 19 -10.09 6.31 -24.95
N ASN A 20 -10.64 6.24 -23.73
CA ASN A 20 -9.89 6.21 -22.46
C ASN A 20 -8.84 7.32 -22.28
N ALA A 21 -9.07 8.49 -22.87
CA ALA A 21 -8.14 9.62 -22.85
C ALA A 21 -8.55 10.70 -21.84
N LYS A 22 -7.56 11.49 -21.38
CA LYS A 22 -7.75 12.57 -20.39
C LYS A 22 -8.77 13.62 -20.87
N VAL A 23 -9.84 13.81 -20.08
CA VAL A 23 -11.00 14.69 -20.38
C VAL A 23 -10.93 16.10 -19.79
N SER A 24 -9.85 16.46 -19.10
CA SER A 24 -9.62 17.81 -18.56
C SER A 24 -8.90 18.69 -19.58
N GLY A 25 -9.16 20.00 -19.55
CA GLY A 25 -8.51 20.98 -20.41
C GLY A 25 -9.50 21.92 -21.09
N ASN A 26 -8.94 22.91 -21.80
CA ASN A 26 -9.71 23.83 -22.63
C ASN A 26 -10.19 23.14 -23.93
N LYS A 27 -11.19 23.70 -24.62
CA LYS A 27 -11.79 23.10 -25.83
C LYS A 27 -10.73 22.73 -26.89
N SER A 28 -9.76 23.61 -27.13
CA SER A 28 -8.65 23.38 -28.06
C SER A 28 -7.78 22.18 -27.68
N GLU A 29 -7.46 22.04 -26.40
CA GLU A 29 -6.65 20.94 -25.87
C GLU A 29 -7.37 19.58 -26.04
N LEU A 30 -8.68 19.54 -25.84
CA LEU A 30 -9.50 18.34 -26.07
C LEU A 30 -9.53 17.95 -27.55
N ILE A 31 -9.60 18.94 -28.45
CA ILE A 31 -9.60 18.72 -29.91
C ILE A 31 -8.25 18.16 -30.37
N SER A 32 -7.13 18.78 -29.97
CA SER A 32 -5.79 18.29 -30.33
C SER A 32 -5.54 16.86 -29.85
N ARG A 33 -6.07 16.50 -28.67
CA ARG A 33 -5.96 15.14 -28.13
C ARG A 33 -6.76 14.12 -28.95
N LEU A 34 -7.96 14.49 -29.42
CA LEU A 34 -8.76 13.62 -30.30
C LEU A 34 -8.19 13.49 -31.70
N GLN A 35 -7.57 14.55 -32.25
CA GLN A 35 -6.91 14.49 -33.56
C GLN A 35 -5.76 13.48 -33.55
N LYS A 36 -4.89 13.53 -32.53
CA LYS A 36 -3.81 12.55 -32.34
C LYS A 36 -4.31 11.12 -32.25
N LEU A 37 -5.38 10.88 -31.47
CA LEU A 37 -5.96 9.54 -31.34
C LEU A 37 -6.57 9.03 -32.66
N ASN A 38 -7.15 9.93 -33.47
CA ASN A 38 -7.68 9.56 -34.78
C ASN A 38 -6.57 9.28 -35.80
N GLU A 39 -5.45 10.02 -35.73
CA GLU A 39 -4.26 9.79 -36.54
C GLU A 39 -3.60 8.44 -36.16
N GLU A 40 -3.48 8.16 -34.87
CA GLU A 40 -2.99 6.87 -34.35
C GLU A 40 -3.90 5.70 -34.75
N GLN A 41 -5.22 5.92 -34.85
CA GLN A 41 -6.17 4.94 -35.39
C GLN A 41 -6.02 4.69 -36.90
N PHE A 42 -5.37 5.59 -37.65
CA PHE A 42 -5.16 5.45 -39.09
C PHE A 42 -3.85 4.73 -39.43
N ILE A 43 -2.90 4.61 -38.49
CA ILE A 43 -1.57 4.01 -38.73
C ILE A 43 -1.57 2.47 -38.58
N SER A 44 -2.68 1.85 -38.17
CA SER A 44 -2.76 0.38 -38.07
C SER A 44 -3.00 -0.36 -39.40
N ILE A 45 -2.86 0.29 -40.57
CA ILE A 45 -2.98 -0.38 -41.88
C ILE A 45 -2.01 0.27 -42.90
N GLU A 46 -0.71 0.08 -42.72
CA GLU A 46 0.26 0.15 -43.82
C GLU A 46 1.30 -0.96 -43.63
N ASP A 47 0.84 -2.20 -43.76
CA ASP A 47 1.69 -3.30 -44.23
C ASP A 47 0.96 -3.92 -45.44
N GLU A 48 1.32 -3.46 -46.64
CA GLU A 48 1.04 -4.15 -47.88
C GLU A 48 1.76 -5.50 -47.89
N SER A 49 1.00 -6.59 -47.81
CA SER A 49 1.04 -7.68 -48.80
C SER A 49 -0.03 -8.74 -48.50
N VAL A 50 -1.06 -8.78 -49.38
CA VAL A 50 -1.80 -9.93 -49.96
C VAL A 50 -2.23 -11.06 -48.98
N GLU A 51 -3.49 -11.51 -48.84
CA GLU A 51 -4.53 -11.87 -49.81
C GLU A 51 -5.94 -11.87 -49.17
N GLU A 52 -6.93 -11.86 -50.07
CA GLU A 52 -8.38 -11.89 -49.85
C GLU A 52 -8.86 -13.06 -48.97
N GLY A 53 -9.81 -12.81 -48.07
CA GLY A 53 -10.48 -13.91 -47.38
C GLY A 53 -11.42 -13.54 -46.24
N SER A 54 -12.70 -13.40 -46.58
CA SER A 54 -13.87 -13.73 -45.74
C SER A 54 -14.05 -13.04 -44.38
N PHE A 55 -15.04 -12.14 -44.37
CA PHE A 55 -16.14 -12.08 -43.40
C PHE A 55 -16.20 -13.26 -42.41
N ILE A 56 -16.21 -12.97 -41.09
CA ILE A 56 -17.25 -13.38 -40.14
C ILE A 56 -17.23 -12.42 -38.94
N VAL A 57 -18.34 -11.70 -38.76
CA VAL A 57 -18.78 -11.14 -37.49
C VAL A 57 -19.13 -12.30 -36.55
N SER A 58 -18.59 -12.32 -35.34
CA SER A 58 -19.18 -13.10 -34.26
C SER A 58 -19.23 -12.28 -32.99
N GLN A 59 -20.45 -11.86 -32.68
CA GLN A 59 -20.88 -11.56 -31.32
C GLN A 59 -20.92 -12.87 -30.54
N ASN A 60 -20.34 -12.86 -29.34
CA ASN A 60 -20.67 -13.82 -28.31
C ASN A 60 -20.58 -13.11 -26.96
N ASN A 61 -21.73 -12.59 -26.53
CA ASN A 61 -22.04 -12.37 -25.13
C ASN A 61 -22.25 -13.73 -24.46
N SER A 62 -21.43 -14.08 -23.47
CA SER A 62 -21.81 -14.98 -22.39
C SER A 62 -20.82 -14.86 -21.23
N LYS A 63 -21.14 -13.90 -20.36
CA LYS A 63 -21.26 -14.03 -18.90
C LYS A 63 -20.57 -15.28 -18.30
N SER A 64 -19.47 -15.05 -17.58
CA SER A 64 -19.09 -15.84 -16.41
C SER A 64 -18.48 -14.90 -15.38
N GLU A 65 -18.77 -15.22 -14.13
CA GLU A 65 -18.58 -14.38 -12.94
C GLU A 65 -17.11 -14.42 -12.47
N GLU A 66 -16.75 -13.41 -11.68
CA GLU A 66 -15.53 -13.31 -10.85
C GLU A 66 -14.18 -13.04 -11.54
N ALA A 67 -13.79 -11.75 -11.60
CA ALA A 67 -12.41 -11.31 -11.34
C ALA A 67 -12.36 -9.78 -11.16
N SER A 68 -11.75 -9.37 -10.05
CA SER A 68 -11.59 -8.02 -9.52
C SER A 68 -11.00 -6.99 -10.49
N ASP A 69 -11.73 -5.89 -10.68
CA ASP A 69 -11.30 -4.64 -11.31
C ASP A 69 -10.24 -3.92 -10.43
N PHE A 70 -8.97 -4.21 -10.68
CA PHE A 70 -7.83 -3.47 -10.13
C PHE A 70 -7.33 -2.46 -11.17
N ASN A 71 -8.01 -1.31 -11.26
CA ASN A 71 -7.42 -0.09 -11.79
C ASN A 71 -7.31 0.94 -10.66
N GLN A 72 -6.37 0.70 -9.74
CA GLN A 72 -5.98 1.63 -8.69
C GLN A 72 -5.22 2.82 -9.28
N GLY A 73 -5.94 3.87 -9.64
CA GLY A 73 -5.45 5.24 -9.49
C GLY A 73 -5.65 5.67 -8.04
N LEU A 74 -4.61 5.56 -7.21
CA LEU A 74 -4.62 5.81 -5.76
C LEU A 74 -4.87 7.30 -5.42
N ASN A 75 -6.10 7.75 -5.59
CA ASN A 75 -6.71 8.79 -4.77
C ASN A 75 -7.84 8.11 -4.00
N GLU A 76 -7.50 7.37 -2.96
CA GLU A 76 -8.49 6.71 -2.10
C GLU A 76 -9.50 7.76 -1.63
N LYS A 77 -10.78 7.55 -1.93
CA LYS A 77 -11.83 8.47 -1.49
C LYS A 77 -12.28 8.04 -0.11
N ILE A 78 -11.99 8.85 0.89
CA ILE A 78 -12.47 8.61 2.25
C ILE A 78 -13.95 8.99 2.30
N THR A 79 -14.76 8.15 2.92
CA THR A 79 -16.16 8.45 3.24
C THR A 79 -16.30 8.56 4.76
N ILE A 80 -16.72 9.73 5.25
CA ILE A 80 -17.00 9.93 6.68
C ILE A 80 -18.47 10.31 6.88
N ASN A 81 -18.97 10.05 8.08
CA ASN A 81 -20.28 10.47 8.51
C ASN A 81 -20.22 11.82 9.25
N CYS A 82 -21.16 12.73 8.96
CA CYS A 82 -21.29 13.98 9.70
C CYS A 82 -22.00 13.76 11.04
N SER A 83 -21.43 14.23 12.16
CA SER A 83 -22.00 14.06 13.51
C SER A 83 -23.39 14.68 13.72
N GLU A 84 -23.72 15.75 12.98
CA GLU A 84 -24.97 16.50 13.20
C GLU A 84 -26.13 16.02 12.33
N CYS A 85 -25.85 15.63 11.09
CA CYS A 85 -26.91 15.26 10.14
C CYS A 85 -26.81 13.82 9.65
N ASN A 86 -25.83 13.05 10.13
CA ASN A 86 -25.59 11.65 9.76
C ASN A 86 -25.57 11.39 8.24
N ARG A 87 -25.12 12.38 7.47
CA ARG A 87 -24.94 12.22 6.03
C ARG A 87 -23.51 11.83 5.70
N LEU A 88 -23.39 10.94 4.73
CA LEU A 88 -22.14 10.47 4.16
C LEU A 88 -21.52 11.55 3.27
N ILE A 89 -20.27 11.91 3.55
CA ILE A 89 -19.51 12.91 2.80
C ILE A 89 -18.25 12.21 2.25
N LYS A 90 -17.95 12.45 0.96
CA LYS A 90 -16.79 11.87 0.28
C LYS A 90 -15.76 12.95 -0.03
N PHE A 91 -14.50 12.69 0.29
CA PHE A 91 -13.38 13.58 0.01
C PHE A 91 -12.11 12.76 -0.33
N PRO A 92 -11.14 13.35 -1.07
CA PRO A 92 -9.87 12.68 -1.35
C PRO A 92 -9.06 12.48 -0.06
N ASN A 93 -8.33 11.36 0.05
CA ASN A 93 -7.49 10.99 1.20
C ASN A 93 -6.54 12.12 1.66
N ASP A 94 -6.10 12.96 0.73
CA ASP A 94 -5.08 13.98 1.00
C ASP A 94 -5.61 15.23 1.72
N HIS A 95 -6.94 15.38 1.89
CA HIS A 95 -7.50 16.56 2.54
C HIS A 95 -7.39 16.47 4.07
N SER A 96 -6.39 17.16 4.66
CA SER A 96 -6.33 17.43 6.10
C SER A 96 -6.99 18.77 6.46
N GLY A 97 -7.58 18.85 7.64
CA GLY A 97 -8.04 20.11 8.22
C GLY A 97 -9.54 20.21 8.47
N LYS A 98 -10.03 21.45 8.56
CA LYS A 98 -11.42 21.78 8.90
C LYS A 98 -12.24 21.85 7.62
N ILE A 99 -13.20 20.94 7.46
CA ILE A 99 -14.19 20.99 6.38
C ILE A 99 -15.57 21.34 6.93
N ASN A 100 -16.40 21.94 6.09
CA ASN A 100 -17.81 22.18 6.43
C ASN A 100 -18.68 21.11 5.76
N CYS A 101 -19.64 20.58 6.49
CA CYS A 101 -20.65 19.70 5.92
C CYS A 101 -21.51 20.48 4.89
N PRO A 102 -21.67 19.98 3.64
CA PRO A 102 -22.48 20.67 2.63
C PRO A 102 -23.98 20.71 2.95
N TYR A 103 -24.44 19.89 3.90
CA TYR A 103 -25.86 19.76 4.25
C TYR A 103 -26.26 20.55 5.49
N CYS A 104 -25.45 20.52 6.56
CA CYS A 104 -25.79 21.19 7.82
C CYS A 104 -24.81 22.31 8.21
N LYS A 105 -23.77 22.56 7.39
CA LYS A 105 -22.71 23.56 7.63
C LYS A 105 -21.88 23.32 8.90
N ASN A 106 -22.07 22.19 9.58
CA ASN A 106 -21.26 21.87 10.74
C ASN A 106 -19.80 21.63 10.37
N LYS A 107 -18.91 21.98 11.29
CA LYS A 107 -17.47 21.91 11.13
C LYS A 107 -16.95 20.55 11.54
N ILE A 108 -16.30 19.86 10.61
CA ILE A 108 -15.73 18.53 10.81
C ILE A 108 -14.21 18.67 10.72
N ILE A 109 -13.50 18.04 11.66
CA ILE A 109 -12.04 18.03 11.70
C ILE A 109 -11.58 16.67 11.20
N ILE A 110 -10.83 16.65 10.09
CA ILE A 110 -10.24 15.44 9.54
C ILE A 110 -8.77 15.39 9.94
N GLY A 111 -8.41 14.41 10.76
CA GLY A 111 -7.03 14.03 11.00
C GLY A 111 -6.60 13.01 9.95
N GLN A 112 -5.48 13.25 9.26
CA GLN A 112 -4.91 12.25 8.37
C GLN A 112 -4.46 11.05 9.22
N SER A 113 -5.03 9.88 8.95
CA SER A 113 -4.40 8.62 9.35
C SER A 113 -3.23 8.39 8.41
N LYS A 114 -2.00 8.52 8.90
CA LYS A 114 -0.81 8.19 8.09
C LYS A 114 -0.95 6.72 7.68
N SER A 115 -1.25 6.47 6.39
CA SER A 115 -1.20 5.13 5.83
C SER A 115 0.25 4.70 5.88
N THR A 116 0.63 3.94 6.90
CA THR A 116 1.91 3.24 6.90
C THR A 116 1.87 2.30 5.71
N SER A 117 2.54 2.69 4.64
CA SER A 117 2.66 1.87 3.44
C SER A 117 3.31 0.54 3.83
N ASN A 118 2.89 -0.56 3.19
CA ASN A 118 3.40 -1.90 3.46
C ASN A 118 4.96 -1.98 3.40
N ILE A 119 5.59 -1.01 2.75
CA ILE A 119 7.06 -0.85 2.65
C ILE A 119 7.67 -0.51 4.02
N GLU A 120 7.08 0.41 4.80
CA GLU A 120 7.57 0.76 6.15
C GLU A 120 7.52 -0.45 7.09
N LEU A 121 6.44 -1.23 7.00
CA LEU A 121 6.28 -2.44 7.82
C LEU A 121 7.29 -3.53 7.43
N LEU A 122 7.58 -3.68 6.14
CA LEU A 122 8.57 -4.63 5.63
C LEU A 122 9.99 -4.27 6.09
N LEU A 123 10.34 -2.97 6.07
CA LEU A 123 11.63 -2.47 6.54
C LEU A 123 11.82 -2.75 8.03
N ILE A 124 10.82 -2.44 8.85
CA ILE A 124 10.86 -2.70 10.30
C ILE A 124 11.01 -4.21 10.58
N ALA A 125 10.27 -5.06 9.88
CA ALA A 125 10.38 -6.52 10.02
C ALA A 125 11.80 -7.01 9.67
N SER A 126 12.40 -6.50 8.59
CA SER A 126 13.76 -6.88 8.19
C SER A 126 14.82 -6.53 9.24
N ILE A 127 14.69 -5.35 9.87
CA ILE A 127 15.59 -4.89 10.92
C ILE A 127 15.45 -5.75 12.18
N LEU A 128 14.23 -6.10 12.57
CA LEU A 128 13.98 -6.98 13.72
C LEU A 128 14.56 -8.39 13.51
N ILE A 129 14.43 -8.95 12.31
CA ILE A 129 14.99 -10.27 11.98
C ILE A 129 16.52 -10.26 12.10
N LEU A 130 17.17 -9.22 11.56
CA LEU A 130 18.63 -9.05 11.66
C LEU A 130 19.08 -8.88 13.12
N ALA A 131 18.36 -8.08 13.92
CA ALA A 131 18.66 -7.89 15.33
C ALA A 131 18.57 -9.20 16.12
N VAL A 132 17.51 -10.00 15.89
CA VAL A 132 17.34 -11.31 16.51
C VAL A 132 18.45 -12.28 16.08
N ALA A 133 18.83 -12.30 14.79
CA ALA A 133 19.92 -13.13 14.30
C ALA A 133 21.27 -12.77 14.96
N LEU A 134 21.56 -11.47 15.14
CA LEU A 134 22.75 -11.00 15.84
C LEU A 134 22.72 -11.33 17.32
N PHE A 135 21.55 -11.26 17.97
CA PHE A 135 21.38 -11.64 19.37
C PHE A 135 21.60 -13.15 19.58
N ILE A 136 21.06 -13.98 18.69
CA ILE A 136 21.30 -15.44 18.69
C ILE A 136 22.78 -15.74 18.42
N ARG A 137 23.42 -15.02 17.49
CA ARG A 137 24.86 -15.20 17.21
C ARG A 137 25.73 -14.77 18.38
N SER A 138 25.39 -13.68 19.06
CA SER A 138 26.07 -13.18 20.26
C SER A 138 25.96 -14.17 21.43
N THR A 139 24.76 -14.68 21.71
CA THR A 139 24.55 -15.67 22.79
C THR A 139 25.20 -17.03 22.50
N ASN A 140 25.22 -17.48 21.25
CA ASN A 140 25.97 -18.68 20.86
C ASN A 140 27.49 -18.44 20.89
N LEU A 141 27.97 -17.25 20.53
CA LEU A 141 29.38 -16.88 20.70
C LEU A 141 29.80 -16.90 22.17
N ILE A 142 28.96 -16.36 23.06
CA ILE A 142 29.18 -16.41 24.51
C ILE A 142 29.21 -17.87 24.99
N LYS A 143 28.37 -18.76 24.43
CA LYS A 143 28.38 -20.19 24.77
C LYS A 143 29.67 -20.91 24.32
N TYR A 144 30.23 -20.54 23.16
CA TYR A 144 31.54 -21.03 22.71
C TYR A 144 32.68 -20.43 23.55
N PHE A 145 32.61 -19.15 23.87
CA PHE A 145 33.61 -18.45 24.70
C PHE A 145 33.69 -19.05 26.11
N ILE A 146 32.55 -19.35 26.74
CA ILE A 146 32.54 -20.02 28.06
C ILE A 146 33.01 -21.48 27.97
N PHE A 147 32.94 -22.15 26.80
CA PHE A 147 33.37 -23.54 26.66
C PHE A 147 34.87 -23.69 26.33
N GLU A 148 35.47 -22.75 25.58
CA GLU A 148 36.93 -22.67 25.42
C GLU A 148 37.63 -22.29 26.73
N ASP A 149 36.96 -21.53 27.59
CA ASP A 149 37.44 -21.19 28.94
C ASP A 149 37.09 -22.23 30.02
N VAL A 150 36.61 -23.43 29.68
CA VAL A 150 36.53 -24.54 30.66
C VAL A 150 37.52 -25.65 30.35
N SER A 151 38.00 -25.76 29.10
CA SER A 151 39.03 -26.74 28.76
C SER A 151 40.46 -26.26 29.00
N ASN A 152 40.68 -24.97 29.35
CA ASN A 152 42.01 -24.41 29.61
C ASN A 152 42.22 -23.84 31.03
N TYR A 153 41.28 -24.05 31.96
CA TYR A 153 41.45 -23.73 33.39
C TYR A 153 41.50 -25.00 34.22
N GLY A 154 42.27 -25.97 33.74
CA GLY A 154 42.79 -27.05 34.54
C GLY A 154 44.08 -26.66 35.26
N LEU A 155 44.13 -25.52 35.99
CA LEU A 155 45.08 -25.31 37.11
C LEU A 155 44.88 -23.95 37.84
N ILE A 156 43.78 -23.73 38.54
CA ILE A 156 43.82 -22.86 39.73
C ILE A 156 42.93 -23.47 40.80
N CYS A 157 43.52 -24.37 41.61
CA CYS A 157 43.00 -24.62 42.95
C CYS A 157 43.12 -23.33 43.77
N SER A 158 42.17 -23.16 44.69
CA SER A 158 42.09 -22.14 45.76
C SER A 158 41.49 -20.78 45.39
N GLY A 159 40.15 -20.71 45.44
CA GLY A 159 39.43 -19.45 45.38
C GLY A 159 37.93 -19.54 45.66
N THR A 160 37.42 -20.68 46.15
CA THR A 160 36.05 -20.78 46.67
C THR A 160 35.98 -20.22 48.08
N LEU A 161 36.07 -18.89 48.21
CA LEU A 161 35.59 -18.15 49.37
C LEU A 161 35.00 -16.83 48.86
N PHE A 162 33.83 -16.46 49.40
CA PHE A 162 33.04 -15.26 49.08
C PHE A 162 32.24 -15.37 47.76
N LEU A 163 31.01 -15.90 47.75
CA LEU A 163 29.80 -15.17 48.16
C LEU A 163 28.63 -16.13 48.44
N SER A 164 28.59 -16.78 49.61
CA SER A 164 27.40 -17.48 50.11
C SER A 164 26.90 -16.95 51.46
N SER A 165 27.30 -15.74 51.89
CA SER A 165 27.05 -15.28 53.26
C SER A 165 25.94 -14.25 53.47
N ILE A 166 25.15 -13.86 52.47
CA ILE A 166 23.97 -13.01 52.73
C ILE A 166 22.82 -13.44 51.84
N ILE A 167 22.00 -14.37 52.33
CA ILE A 167 20.53 -14.38 52.26
C ILE A 167 20.08 -15.58 53.10
N GLY A 168 19.35 -15.31 54.19
CA GLY A 168 18.35 -16.26 54.67
C GLY A 168 18.57 -16.98 56.00
N MET A 169 19.16 -16.34 57.02
CA MET A 169 18.66 -16.55 58.38
C MET A 169 17.21 -16.05 58.45
N PHE A 170 16.23 -16.92 58.22
CA PHE A 170 14.85 -16.71 58.68
C PHE A 170 14.20 -18.09 58.90
N ILE A 171 14.16 -18.51 60.18
CA ILE A 171 12.95 -18.96 60.90
C ILE A 171 12.08 -19.95 60.08
N GLU A 172 11.97 -21.25 60.39
CA GLU A 172 11.29 -21.81 61.55
C GLU A 172 11.35 -23.35 61.50
N PRO A 173 11.50 -24.08 62.62
CA PRO A 173 11.15 -25.49 62.69
C PRO A 173 9.69 -25.62 63.18
N LYS A 174 8.78 -26.07 62.32
CA LYS A 174 7.53 -26.68 62.78
C LYS A 174 7.55 -28.18 62.54
N ASN A 175 7.84 -28.86 63.65
CA ASN A 175 7.34 -30.16 64.04
C ASN A 175 6.01 -30.53 63.36
N LYS A 176 5.94 -31.70 62.73
CA LYS A 176 4.71 -32.46 62.57
C LYS A 176 5.02 -33.94 62.30
N ASP A 177 4.60 -34.73 63.30
CA ASP A 177 4.13 -36.11 63.31
C ASP A 177 5.11 -37.26 63.02
#